data_AF-A0A7Y0SDK1-F1
#
_entry.id   AF-A0A7Y0SDK1-F1
#
_cell.length_a   1.000
_cell.length_b   1.000
_cell.length_c   1.000
_cell.angle_alpha   90.00
_cell.angle_beta   90.00
_cell.angle_gamma   90.00
#
_symmetry.space_group_name_H-M   'P 1'
#
loop_
_entity.id
_entity.type
_entity.pdbx_description
1 polymer ?
#
loop_
_entity_poly.entity_id
_entity_poly.type
_entity_poly.pdbx_seq_one_letter_code
_entity_poly.pdbx_strand_id
1 'polypeptide(L)' 'VIFVIEGCFELTANGEKHFVHPGQMLWIPEGTELVYGGHALFGYVVHPGNWKELHGIE' A
#
# COMPACT_ATOMS: atom_id res chain seq x y z
N VAL A 1 5.09 2.35 3.57
CA VAL A 1 4.46 1.53 4.65
C VAL A 1 2.97 1.86 4.68
N ILE A 2 2.12 0.84 4.82
CA ILE A 2 0.67 0.94 4.99
C ILE A 2 0.32 0.40 6.39
N PHE A 3 -0.63 1.03 7.07
CA PHE A 3 -1.20 0.55 8.33
C PHE A 3 -2.72 0.63 8.28
N VAL A 4 -3.40 -0.46 8.66
CA VAL A 4 -4.86 -0.58 8.53
C VAL A 4 -5.52 -0.22 9.86
N ILE A 5 -6.55 0.63 9.78
CA ILE A 5 -7.32 1.13 10.92
C ILE A 5 -8.67 0.42 11.00
N GLU A 6 -9.36 0.24 9.86
CA GLU A 6 -10.65 -0.46 9.77
C GLU A 6 -10.75 -1.29 8.49
N GLY A 7 -11.60 -2.33 8.49
CA GLY A 7 -11.92 -3.12 7.29
C GLY A 7 -10.86 -4.17 6.92
N CYS A 8 -10.74 -4.47 5.62
CA CYS A 8 -9.76 -5.41 5.08
C CYS A 8 -9.11 -4.80 3.83
N PHE A 9 -7.81 -4.52 3.92
CA PHE A 9 -7.03 -4.03 2.80
C PHE A 9 -6.51 -5.24 2.01
N GLU A 10 -7.01 -5.40 0.79
CA GLU A 10 -6.55 -6.45 -0.12
C GLU A 10 -5.53 -5.85 -1.08
N LEU A 11 -4.38 -6.49 -1.19
CA LEU A 11 -3.34 -6.07 -2.12
C LEU A 11 -2.77 -7.27 -2.84
N THR A 12 -2.78 -7.24 -4.16
CA THR A 12 -1.95 -8.15 -4.95
C THR A 12 -0.63 -7.47 -5.25
N ALA A 13 0.48 -8.02 -4.77
CA ALA A 13 1.85 -7.54 -4.98
C ALA A 13 2.63 -8.58 -5.78
N ASN A 14 3.10 -8.22 -6.99
CA ASN A 14 3.81 -9.13 -7.90
C ASN A 14 3.08 -10.49 -8.10
N GLY A 15 1.75 -10.46 -8.19
CA GLY A 15 0.90 -11.64 -8.35
C GLY A 15 0.54 -12.39 -7.06
N GLU A 16 1.12 -12.05 -5.91
CA GLU A 16 0.77 -12.63 -4.61
C GLU A 16 -0.28 -11.79 -3.89
N LYS A 17 -1.35 -12.42 -3.39
CA LYS A 17 -2.45 -11.72 -2.72
C LYS A 17 -2.23 -11.68 -1.20
N HIS A 18 -2.28 -10.49 -0.64
CA HIS A 18 -2.19 -10.21 0.79
C HIS A 18 -3.50 -9.64 1.31
N PHE A 19 -3.84 -10.00 2.55
CA PHE A 19 -4.99 -9.47 3.29
C PHE A 19 -4.45 -8.84 4.57
N VAL A 20 -4.68 -7.55 4.74
CA VAL A 20 -4.17 -6.77 5.87
C VAL A 20 -5.34 -6.22 6.67
N HIS A 21 -5.37 -6.57 7.95
CA HIS A 21 -6.47 -6.28 8.88
C HIS A 21 -6.09 -5.18 9.88
N PRO A 22 -7.06 -4.64 10.64
CA PRO A 22 -6.83 -3.57 11.60
C PRO A 22 -5.70 -3.89 12.59
N GLY A 23 -4.79 -2.94 12.78
CA GLY A 23 -3.61 -3.08 13.63
C GLY A 23 -2.41 -3.76 12.96
N GLN A 24 -2.55 -4.26 11.73
CA GLN A 24 -1.44 -4.81 10.95
C GLN A 24 -0.79 -3.75 10.07
N MET A 25 0.46 -4.02 9.70
CA MET A 25 1.27 -3.16 8.84
C MET A 25 1.78 -3.94 7.63
N LEU A 26 1.90 -3.25 6.51
CA LEU A 26 2.48 -3.77 5.28
C LEU A 26 3.58 -2.83 4.78
N TRP A 27 4.78 -3.36 4.58
CA TRP A 27 5.84 -2.67 3.87
C TRP A 27 5.86 -3.12 2.41
N ILE A 28 5.95 -2.17 1.50
CA ILE A 28 5.97 -2.39 0.06
C ILE A 28 7.26 -1.79 -0.48
N PRO A 29 8.18 -2.61 -1.02
CA PRO A 29 9.39 -2.12 -1.66
C PRO A 29 9.07 -1.29 -2.92
N GLU A 30 9.97 -0.37 -3.26
CA GLU A 30 9.89 0.38 -4.53
C GLU A 30 9.94 -0.58 -5.73
N GLY A 31 9.22 -0.24 -6.79
CA GLY A 31 9.14 -1.07 -8.01
C GLY A 31 8.21 -2.30 -7.93
N THR A 32 7.47 -2.47 -6.83
CA THR A 32 6.48 -3.55 -6.70
C THR A 32 5.25 -3.25 -7.56
N GLU A 33 4.80 -4.21 -8.37
CA GLU A 33 3.54 -4.10 -9.12
C GLU A 33 2.36 -4.36 -8.20
N LEU A 34 1.37 -3.45 -8.19
CA LEU A 34 0.29 -3.44 -7.20
C LEU A 34 -1.10 -3.43 -7.85
N VAL A 35 -2.00 -4.26 -7.33
CA VAL A 35 -3.44 -4.17 -7.57
C VAL A 35 -4.15 -4.04 -6.22
N TYR A 36 -4.81 -2.89 -6.02
CA TYR A 36 -5.56 -2.59 -4.80
C TYR A 36 -6.97 -3.16 -4.84
N GLY A 37 -7.47 -3.66 -3.71
CA GLY A 37 -8.83 -4.14 -3.55
C GLY A 37 -9.32 -4.09 -2.10
N GLY A 38 -10.54 -4.60 -1.90
CA GLY A 38 -11.18 -4.63 -0.59
C GLY A 38 -11.79 -3.29 -0.17
N HIS A 39 -12.18 -3.21 1.10
CA HIS A 39 -12.76 -2.02 1.71
C HIS A 39 -12.13 -1.81 3.08
N ALA A 40 -11.33 -0.76 3.21
CA ALA A 40 -10.57 -0.46 4.42
C ALA A 40 -10.34 1.03 4.61
N LEU A 41 -10.24 1.44 5.87
CA LEU A 41 -9.61 2.70 6.26
C LEU A 41 -8.15 2.39 6.62
N PHE A 42 -7.21 3.03 5.93
CA PHE A 42 -5.79 2.84 6.17
C PHE A 42 -5.02 4.15 5.99
N GLY A 43 -3.87 4.24 6.65
CA GLY A 43 -2.89 5.29 6.39
C GLY A 43 -1.69 4.72 5.65
N TYR A 44 -0.97 5.57 4.93
CA TYR A 44 0.25 5.20 4.24
C TYR A 44 1.31 6.29 4.37
N VAL A 45 2.56 5.85 4.39
CA VAL A 45 3.75 6.71 4.39
C VAL A 45 4.66 6.25 3.27
N VAL A 46 5.08 7.20 2.45
CA VAL A 46 5.99 7.02 1.31
C VAL A 46 7.32 7.69 1.60
N HIS A 47 8.39 7.06 1.13
CA HIS A 47 9.73 7.64 1.13
C HIS A 47 10.36 7.39 -0.24
N PRO A 48 10.97 8.40 -0.87
CA PRO A 48 11.02 9.80 -0.42
C PRO A 48 9.66 10.52 -0.56
N GLY A 49 9.47 11.63 0.17
CA GLY A 49 8.19 12.35 0.19
C GLY A 49 7.81 12.96 -1.17
N ASN A 50 8.80 13.31 -1.98
CA ASN A 50 8.65 13.83 -3.35
C ASN A 50 8.60 12.72 -4.43
N TRP A 51 8.20 11.49 -4.07
CA TRP A 51 8.17 10.34 -4.98
C TRP A 51 7.42 10.62 -6.29
N LYS A 52 6.35 11.43 -6.25
CA LYS A 52 5.58 11.84 -7.42
C LYS A 52 6.44 12.59 -8.45
N GLU A 53 7.20 13.59 -7.99
CA GLU A 53 8.09 14.39 -8.83
C GLU A 53 9.20 13.52 -9.44
N LEU A 54 9.78 12.62 -8.64
CA LEU A 54 10.84 11.70 -9.11
C LEU A 54 10.36 10.74 -10.20
N HIS A 55 9.07 10.42 -10.23
CA HIS A 55 8.45 9.52 -11.21
C HIS A 55 7.67 10.26 -12.31
N GLY A 56 7.70 11.60 -12.33
CA GLY A 56 7.02 12.41 -13.34
C GLY A 56 5.49 12.33 -13.29
N ILE A 57 4.90 12.13 -12.11
CA ILE A 57 3.45 12.04 -11.89
C ILE A 57 2.95 13.38 -11.32
N GLU A 58 2.13 14.12 -12.07
CA GLU A 58 1.39 15.31 -11.58
C GLU A 58 0.17 14.90 -10.74
#